data_AF-A0A8B5WFR5-F1
#
_entry.id   AF-A0A8B5WFR5-F1
#
_cell.length_a   1.000
_cell.length_b   1.000
_cell.length_c   1.000
_cell.angle_alpha   90.00
_cell.angle_beta   90.00
_cell.angle_gamma   90.00
#
_symmetry.space_group_name_H-M   'P 1'
#
loop_
_entity.id
_entity.type
_entity.pdbx_description
1 polymer ?
#
loop_
_entity_poly.entity_id
_entity_poly.type
_entity_poly.pdbx_seq_one_letter_code
_entity_poly.pdbx_strand_id
1 'polypeptide(L)'
;MSLKGEFTARMLDAVNRMMMDMVAAIARKDYEQRRERQAQGIEKAKRRGAYKGRPVDQVKHDKINQLLGKGFSVRKTAKLAGAAPSTVQRVKAEKRGSSS
;
A
#
# COMPACT_ATOMS: atom_id res chain seq x y z
N MET A 1 6.70 30.62 50.98
CA MET A 1 6.92 30.08 49.62
C MET A 1 7.93 30.97 48.91
N SER A 2 9.01 30.45 48.35
CA SER A 2 10.13 31.25 47.83
C SER A 2 9.86 31.75 46.40
N LEU A 3 9.76 33.07 46.22
CA LEU A 3 9.56 33.75 44.92
C LEU A 3 10.56 33.32 43.84
N LYS A 4 11.79 32.97 44.21
CA LYS A 4 12.80 32.47 43.27
C LYS A 4 12.42 31.12 42.65
N GLY A 5 11.79 30.24 43.41
CA GLY A 5 11.41 28.90 42.93
C GLY A 5 10.24 28.94 41.94
N GLU A 6 9.25 29.80 42.18
CA GLU A 6 8.12 29.97 41.27
C GLU A 6 8.54 30.57 39.93
N PHE A 7 9.43 31.56 39.95
CA PHE A 7 9.99 32.13 38.72
C PHE A 7 10.74 31.09 37.89
N THR A 8 11.64 30.31 38.52
CA THR A 8 12.38 29.25 37.82
C THR A 8 11.44 28.17 37.26
N ALA A 9 10.40 27.78 38.01
CA ALA A 9 9.41 26.80 37.53
C ALA A 9 8.65 27.30 36.30
N ARG A 10 8.24 28.58 36.27
CA ARG A 10 7.56 29.19 35.11
C ARG A 10 8.46 29.29 33.89
N MET A 11 9.74 29.61 34.09
CA MET A 11 10.71 29.66 33.01
C MET A 11 10.95 28.27 32.40
N LEU A 12 11.09 27.23 33.24
CA LEU A 12 11.26 25.85 32.77
C LEU A 12 10.02 25.34 32.01
N ASP A 13 8.81 25.65 32.49
CA ASP A 13 7.57 25.31 31.79
C ASP A 13 7.48 25.98 30.41
N ALA A 14 7.82 27.27 30.33
CA ALA A 14 7.86 28.01 29.07
C ALA A 14 8.87 27.41 28.07
N VAL A 15 10.07 27.07 28.52
CA VAL A 15 11.09 26.44 27.68
C VAL A 15 10.65 25.07 27.20
N ASN A 16 10.10 24.23 28.09
CA ASN A 16 9.59 22.91 27.72
C ASN A 16 8.49 23.01 26.66
N ARG A 17 7.56 23.95 26.83
CA ARG A 17 6.51 24.18 25.85
C ARG A 17 7.05 24.62 24.49
N MET A 18 7.96 25.59 24.47
CA MET A 18 8.60 26.04 23.22
C MET A 18 9.39 24.92 22.53
N MET A 19 10.08 24.07 23.30
CA MET A 19 10.78 22.91 22.75
C MET A 19 9.80 21.93 22.08
N MET A 20 8.68 21.62 22.73
CA MET A 20 7.66 20.74 22.15
C MET A 20 7.02 21.33 20.90
N ASP A 21 6.70 22.63 20.93
CA ASP A 21 6.13 23.33 19.77
C ASP A 21 7.10 23.34 18.59
N MET A 22 8.40 23.54 18.84
CA MET A 22 9.43 23.47 17.81
C MET A 22 9.56 22.06 17.22
N VAL A 23 9.59 21.01 18.05
CA VAL A 23 9.66 19.62 17.56
C VAL A 23 8.41 19.27 16.74
N ALA A 24 7.23 19.70 17.18
CA ALA A 24 5.99 19.50 16.44
C ALA A 24 6.00 20.19 15.07
N ALA A 25 6.50 21.43 15.01
CA ALA A 25 6.63 22.18 13.76
C ALA A 25 7.61 21.50 12.78
N ILE A 26 8.77 21.04 13.27
CA ILE A 26 9.76 20.32 12.45
C ILE A 26 9.18 19.00 11.94
N ALA A 27 8.55 18.21 12.81
CA ALA A 27 7.96 16.93 12.43
C ALA A 27 6.90 17.10 11.33
N ARG A 28 6.06 18.14 11.44
CA ARG A 28 5.07 18.47 10.41
C ARG A 28 5.73 18.84 9.09
N LYS A 29 6.71 19.73 9.11
CA LYS A 29 7.45 20.15 7.91
C LYS A 29 8.10 18.96 7.20
N ASP A 30 8.77 18.09 7.96
CA ASP A 30 9.43 16.90 7.41
C ASP A 30 8.43 15.92 6.81
N TYR A 31 7.27 15.75 7.44
CA TYR A 31 6.19 14.91 6.91
C TYR A 31 5.68 15.44 5.56
N GLU A 32 5.37 16.73 5.49
CA GLU A 32 4.91 17.40 4.27
C GLU A 32 5.95 17.26 3.15
N GLN A 33 7.22 17.54 3.45
CA GLN A 33 8.30 17.43 2.47
C GLN A 33 8.54 15.99 1.99
N ARG A 34 8.41 14.98 2.87
CA ARG A 34 8.51 13.55 2.48
C ARG A 34 7.36 13.15 1.57
N ARG A 35 6.14 13.60 1.86
CA ARG A 35 4.94 13.34 1.06
C ARG A 35 5.06 13.93 -0.34
N GLU A 36 5.52 15.17 -0.47
CA GLU A 36 5.76 15.82 -1.77
C GLU A 36 6.80 15.07 -2.60
N ARG A 37 7.95 14.73 -1.99
CA ARG A 37 9.01 13.96 -2.68
C ARG A 37 8.53 12.58 -3.11
N GLN A 38 7.75 11.89 -2.27
CA GLN A 38 7.15 10.62 -2.63
C GLN A 38 6.18 10.75 -3.80
N ALA A 39 5.32 11.78 -3.80
CA ALA A 39 4.37 12.03 -4.89
C ALA A 39 5.08 12.28 -6.22
N GLN A 40 6.12 13.13 -6.23
CA GLN A 40 6.96 13.38 -7.41
C GLN A 40 7.65 12.09 -7.89
N GLY A 41 8.17 11.27 -6.96
CA GLY A 41 8.78 9.98 -7.28
C GLY A 41 7.78 9.00 -7.91
N ILE A 42 6.58 8.89 -7.35
CA ILE A 42 5.48 8.08 -7.88
C ILE A 42 5.10 8.55 -9.28
N GLU A 43 4.93 9.85 -9.48
CA GLU A 43 4.57 10.41 -10.78
C GLU A 43 5.63 10.10 -11.84
N LYS A 44 6.91 10.31 -11.51
CA LYS A 44 8.04 9.97 -12.40
C LYS A 44 8.06 8.48 -12.74
N ALA A 45 7.82 7.61 -11.76
CA ALA A 45 7.76 6.16 -11.97
C ALA A 45 6.52 5.72 -12.78
N LYS A 46 5.38 6.39 -12.60
CA LYS A 46 4.18 6.19 -13.45
C LYS A 46 4.46 6.57 -14.90
N ARG A 47 5.05 7.75 -15.15
CA ARG A 47 5.45 8.20 -16.50
C ARG A 47 6.42 7.23 -17.18
N ARG A 48 7.30 6.60 -16.40
CA ARG A 48 8.24 5.55 -16.87
C ARG A 48 7.60 4.16 -17.01
N GLY A 49 6.32 3.99 -16.69
CA GLY A 49 5.63 2.70 -16.78
C GLY A 49 6.09 1.64 -15.76
N ALA A 50 6.71 2.05 -14.64
CA ALA A 50 7.23 1.12 -13.64
C ALA A 50 6.12 0.42 -12.83
N TYR A 51 4.96 1.08 -12.67
CA TYR A 51 3.81 0.50 -11.97
C TYR A 51 3.01 -0.41 -12.91
N LYS A 52 3.28 -1.72 -12.86
CA LYS A 52 2.58 -2.75 -13.65
C LYS A 52 1.53 -3.55 -12.86
N GLY A 53 1.25 -3.14 -11.61
CA GLY A 53 0.36 -3.87 -10.71
C GLY A 53 1.00 -5.15 -10.15
N ARG A 54 0.18 -6.01 -9.53
CA ARG A 54 0.63 -7.32 -9.05
C ARG A 54 0.84 -8.23 -10.27
N PRO A 55 2.03 -8.84 -10.44
CA PRO A 55 2.25 -9.75 -11.56
C PRO A 55 1.28 -10.93 -11.47
N VAL A 56 0.82 -11.36 -12.63
CA VAL A 56 -0.04 -12.54 -12.76
C VAL A 56 0.79 -13.79 -12.45
N ASP A 57 0.24 -14.68 -11.63
CA ASP A 57 0.82 -15.99 -11.36
C ASP A 57 0.51 -16.91 -12.54
N GLN A 58 1.41 -16.92 -13.53
CA GLN A 58 1.20 -17.62 -14.78
C GLN A 58 1.01 -19.12 -14.57
N VAL A 59 1.77 -19.73 -13.67
CA VAL A 59 1.68 -21.17 -13.34
C VAL A 59 0.28 -21.52 -12.84
N LYS A 60 -0.29 -20.70 -11.94
CA LYS A 60 -1.66 -20.91 -11.47
C LYS A 60 -2.69 -20.70 -12.58
N HIS A 61 -2.52 -19.67 -13.40
CA HIS A 61 -3.43 -19.40 -14.52
C HIS A 61 -3.43 -20.54 -15.54
N ASP A 62 -2.28 -21.09 -15.88
CA ASP A 62 -2.14 -22.22 -16.80
C ASP A 62 -2.81 -23.48 -16.24
N LYS A 63 -2.58 -23.78 -14.96
CA LYS A 63 -3.23 -24.91 -14.27
C LYS A 63 -4.76 -24.76 -14.27
N ILE A 64 -5.28 -23.56 -14.02
CA ILE A 64 -6.72 -23.26 -14.08
C ILE A 64 -7.25 -23.48 -15.50
N ASN A 65 -6.54 -22.97 -16.52
CA ASN A 65 -6.93 -23.10 -17.93
C ASN A 65 -6.98 -24.55 -18.39
N GLN A 66 -6.02 -25.38 -17.98
CA GLN A 66 -6.00 -26.82 -18.26
C GLN A 66 -7.18 -27.54 -17.60
N LEU A 67 -7.47 -27.24 -16.33
CA LEU A 67 -8.59 -27.85 -15.60
C LEU A 67 -9.95 -27.44 -16.18
N LEU A 68 -10.10 -26.17 -16.58
CA LEU A 68 -11.31 -25.71 -17.27
C LEU A 68 -11.46 -26.36 -18.66
N GLY A 69 -10.36 -26.56 -19.39
CA GLY A 69 -10.35 -27.27 -20.69
C GLY A 69 -10.76 -28.75 -20.56
N LYS A 70 -10.45 -29.38 -19.42
CA LYS A 70 -10.91 -30.73 -19.08
C LYS A 70 -12.39 -30.80 -18.64
N GLY A 71 -13.12 -29.69 -18.65
CA GLY A 71 -14.55 -29.64 -18.31
C GLY A 71 -14.88 -29.58 -16.81
N PHE A 72 -13.89 -29.36 -15.93
CA PHE A 72 -14.16 -29.26 -14.49
C PHE A 72 -14.95 -27.98 -14.14
N SER A 73 -15.84 -28.09 -13.15
CA SER A 73 -16.59 -26.94 -12.62
C SER A 73 -15.68 -25.95 -11.90
N VAL A 74 -16.05 -24.67 -11.88
CA VAL A 74 -15.28 -23.58 -11.24
C VAL A 74 -14.86 -23.92 -9.81
N ARG A 75 -15.79 -24.49 -9.03
CA ARG A 75 -15.54 -24.85 -7.62
C ARG A 75 -14.56 -26.02 -7.48
N LYS A 76 -14.61 -26.99 -8.39
CA LYS A 76 -13.67 -28.13 -8.41
C LYS A 76 -12.28 -27.70 -8.88
N THR A 77 -12.22 -26.85 -9.90
CA THR A 77 -10.97 -26.24 -10.39
C THR A 77 -10.30 -25.39 -9.32
N ALA A 78 -11.05 -24.58 -8.58
CA ALA A 78 -10.53 -23.76 -7.47
C ALA A 78 -9.82 -24.63 -6.41
N LYS A 79 -10.47 -25.73 -5.98
CA LYS A 79 -9.88 -26.68 -5.04
C LYS A 79 -8.60 -27.33 -5.58
N LEU A 80 -8.62 -27.81 -6.82
CA LEU A 80 -7.47 -28.52 -7.43
C LEU A 80 -6.30 -27.59 -7.78
N ALA A 81 -6.60 -26.33 -8.12
CA ALA A 81 -5.59 -25.32 -8.45
C ALA A 81 -5.03 -24.60 -7.22
N GLY A 82 -5.65 -24.75 -6.03
CA GLY A 82 -5.27 -24.00 -4.83
C GLY A 82 -5.53 -22.50 -4.98
N ALA A 83 -6.63 -22.13 -5.65
CA ALA A 83 -6.99 -20.75 -5.94
C ALA A 83 -8.41 -20.43 -5.43
N ALA A 84 -8.69 -19.15 -5.19
CA ALA A 84 -10.04 -18.72 -4.85
C ALA A 84 -11.00 -18.91 -6.05
N PRO A 85 -12.28 -19.23 -5.84
CA PRO A 85 -13.27 -19.32 -6.93
C PRO A 85 -13.35 -18.05 -7.78
N SER A 86 -13.17 -16.88 -7.17
CA SER A 86 -13.13 -15.58 -7.86
C SER A 86 -11.95 -15.47 -8.84
N THR A 87 -10.78 -16.01 -8.48
CA THR A 87 -9.61 -16.08 -9.38
C THR A 87 -9.92 -16.97 -10.58
N VAL A 88 -10.54 -18.13 -10.38
CA VAL A 88 -10.93 -19.04 -11.48
C VAL A 88 -11.96 -18.40 -12.41
N GLN A 89 -12.95 -17.69 -11.85
CA GLN A 89 -13.94 -16.96 -12.65
C GLN A 89 -13.30 -15.84 -13.48
N ARG A 90 -12.38 -15.08 -12.89
CA ARG A 90 -11.65 -14.03 -13.59
C ARG A 90 -10.82 -14.60 -14.74
N VAL A 91 -10.03 -15.66 -14.49
CA VAL A 91 -9.25 -16.34 -15.55
C VAL A 91 -10.15 -16.88 -16.65
N LYS A 92 -11.31 -17.45 -16.30
CA LYS A 92 -12.30 -17.93 -17.26
C LYS A 92 -12.88 -16.80 -18.12
N ALA A 93 -13.11 -15.62 -17.53
CA ALA A 93 -13.60 -14.45 -18.25
C ALA A 93 -12.51 -13.84 -19.16
N GLU A 94 -11.28 -13.71 -18.66
CA GLU A 94 -10.11 -13.26 -19.43
C GLU A 94 -9.88 -14.14 -20.67
N LYS A 95 -9.92 -15.48 -20.51
CA LYS A 95 -9.78 -16.43 -21.62
C LYS A 95 -10.86 -16.27 -22.70
N ARG A 96 -12.09 -15.91 -22.31
CA ARG A 96 -13.18 -15.67 -23.28
C ARG A 96 -12.96 -14.38 -24.06
N GLY A 97 -12.44 -13.34 -23.42
CA GLY A 97 -12.16 -12.05 -24.06
C GLY A 97 -10.93 -12.04 -24.98
N SER A 98 -9.95 -12.93 -24.76
CA SER A 98 -8.76 -13.07 -25.61
C SER A 98 -8.93 -14.01 -26.80
N SER A 99 -10.12 -14.62 -26.95
CA SER A 99 -10.46 -15.54 -28.05
C SER A 99 -11.40 -14.88 -29.09
N SER A 100 -11.46 -13.55 -29.09
CA SER A 100 -12.20 -12.69 -30.04
C SER A 100 -11.25 -11.70 -30.69
#